data_AF-A0A965S9E2-F1
#
_entry.id   AF-A0A965S9E2-F1
#
_cell.length_a   1.000
_cell.length_b   1.000
_cell.length_c   1.000
_cell.angle_alpha   90.00
_cell.angle_beta   90.00
_cell.angle_gamma   90.00
#
_symmetry.space_group_name_H-M   'P 1'
#
loop_
_entity.id
_entity.type
_entity.pdbx_description
1 polymer ?
#
loop_
_entity_poly.entity_id
_entity_poly.type
_entity_poly.pdbx_seq_one_letter_code
_entity_poly.pdbx_strand_id
1 'polypeptide(L)'
;MRQALGLQLGTGRYFVLAIVVVVLDQWSKSWILAGLAPGEVQTLTPFFDLVLAFNRGAAFSFLADEPGWQHVLFVALALLASVVIVWLIARHAQEQLFCAGLGLILGGAIGNLIDRLQIGAVVDFLSFHAGGWYWPAFNAADSAITLGATLLILDSLRNRPVNKG
;
A
#
# COMPACT_ATOMS: atom_id res chain seq x y z
N MET A 1 -6.11 16.35 -32.02
CA MET A 1 -6.38 15.91 -30.62
C MET A 1 -5.97 14.43 -30.45
N ARG A 2 -4.67 14.14 -30.48
CA ARG A 2 -4.09 12.80 -30.24
C ARG A 2 -2.78 12.98 -29.48
N GLN A 3 -2.83 13.09 -28.16
CA GLN A 3 -1.69 12.66 -27.36
C GLN A 3 -1.84 11.15 -27.27
N ALA A 4 -1.06 10.45 -28.09
CA ALA A 4 -0.86 9.03 -27.93
C ALA A 4 -0.39 8.76 -26.49
N LEU A 5 -0.70 7.58 -25.98
CA LEU A 5 -0.25 7.00 -24.72
C LEU A 5 1.29 6.78 -24.74
N GLY A 6 2.06 7.76 -25.17
CA GLY A 6 3.50 7.75 -25.16
C GLY A 6 3.95 7.99 -23.73
N LEU A 7 4.49 6.95 -23.09
CA LEU A 7 5.23 7.07 -21.84
C LEU A 7 6.25 8.20 -22.01
N GLN A 8 6.04 9.31 -21.30
CA GLN A 8 7.00 10.41 -21.33
C GLN A 8 8.35 9.90 -20.80
N LEU A 9 9.44 10.35 -21.43
CA LEU A 9 10.80 10.08 -20.97
C LEU A 9 10.91 10.43 -19.47
N GLY A 10 11.24 9.44 -18.64
CA GLY A 10 11.37 9.59 -17.18
C GLY A 10 10.25 9.00 -16.32
N THR A 11 9.13 8.56 -16.90
CA THR A 11 8.04 7.87 -16.15
C THR A 11 8.47 6.51 -15.58
N GLY A 12 9.38 5.82 -16.26
CA GLY A 12 9.86 4.48 -15.88
C GLY A 12 10.35 4.37 -14.44
N ARG A 13 10.96 5.42 -13.88
CA ARG A 13 11.48 5.41 -12.51
C ARG A 13 10.40 5.22 -11.45
N TYR A 14 9.18 5.70 -11.68
CA TYR A 14 8.07 5.56 -10.73
C TYR A 14 7.51 4.13 -10.75
N PHE A 15 7.52 3.48 -11.91
CA PHE A 15 7.19 2.06 -12.02
C PHE A 15 8.29 1.17 -11.43
N VAL A 16 9.56 1.54 -11.60
CA VAL A 16 10.66 0.87 -10.90
C VAL A 16 10.50 1.00 -9.38
N LEU A 17 10.14 2.18 -8.88
CA LEU A 17 9.84 2.39 -7.46
C LEU A 17 8.69 1.48 -6.99
N ALA A 18 7.59 1.40 -7.74
CA ALA A 18 6.49 0.48 -7.44
C ALA A 18 6.94 -0.99 -7.42
N ILE A 19 7.74 -1.42 -8.39
CA ILE A 19 8.30 -2.78 -8.44
C ILE A 19 9.18 -3.06 -7.22
N VAL A 20 10.05 -2.13 -6.83
CA VAL A 20 10.89 -2.27 -5.64
C VAL A 20 10.03 -2.43 -4.38
N VAL A 21 8.98 -1.63 -4.23
CA VAL A 21 8.03 -1.77 -3.11
C VAL A 21 7.37 -3.15 -3.11
N VAL A 22 6.88 -3.64 -4.25
CA VAL A 22 6.27 -4.97 -4.36
C VAL A 22 7.27 -6.06 -3.98
N VAL A 23 8.50 -6.00 -4.47
CA VAL A 23 9.54 -7.00 -4.17
C VAL A 23 9.87 -7.01 -2.68
N LEU A 24 10.06 -5.84 -2.07
CA LEU A 24 10.37 -5.74 -0.65
C LEU A 24 9.21 -6.21 0.23
N ASP A 25 7.98 -5.84 -0.13
CA ASP A 25 6.77 -6.31 0.55
C ASP A 25 6.65 -7.83 0.50
N GLN A 26 6.66 -8.42 -0.70
CA GLN A 26 6.49 -9.85 -0.87
C GLN A 26 7.63 -10.65 -0.24
N TRP A 27 8.87 -10.14 -0.31
CA TRP A 27 10.01 -10.76 0.36
C TRP A 27 9.85 -10.73 1.89
N SER A 28 9.49 -9.58 2.47
CA SER A 28 9.27 -9.47 3.91
C SER A 28 8.15 -10.37 4.42
N LYS A 29 7.02 -10.46 3.68
CA LYS A 29 5.92 -11.37 4.00
C LYS A 29 6.32 -12.83 3.92
N SER A 30 7.09 -13.19 2.88
CA SER A 30 7.59 -14.56 2.71
C SER A 30 8.53 -14.96 3.85
N TRP A 31 9.37 -14.04 4.32
CA TRP A 31 10.24 -14.27 5.47
C TRP A 31 9.44 -14.54 6.75
N ILE A 32 8.38 -13.76 7.00
CA ILE A 32 7.51 -13.96 8.16
C ILE A 32 6.72 -15.27 8.07
N LEU A 33 6.15 -15.58 6.90
CA LEU A 33 5.40 -16.83 6.68
C LEU A 33 6.27 -18.09 6.87
N ALA A 34 7.57 -17.99 6.62
CA ALA A 34 8.52 -19.07 6.85
C ALA A 34 9.00 -19.18 8.31
N GLY A 35 8.89 -18.10 9.09
CA GLY A 35 9.46 -17.98 10.42
C GLY A 35 8.47 -18.09 11.57
N LEU A 36 7.19 -17.79 11.36
CA LEU A 36 6.15 -17.73 12.39
C LEU A 36 4.93 -18.59 12.05
N ALA A 37 4.30 -19.16 13.06
CA ALA A 37 3.00 -19.80 12.95
C ALA A 37 1.86 -18.76 12.95
N PRO A 38 0.70 -19.03 12.33
CA PRO A 38 -0.44 -18.13 12.35
C PRO A 38 -0.85 -17.71 13.77
N GLY A 39 -0.91 -16.41 14.04
CA GLY A 39 -1.22 -15.85 15.36
C GLY A 39 -0.05 -15.82 16.35
N GLU A 40 1.12 -16.33 15.97
CA GLU A 40 2.33 -16.24 16.78
C GLU A 40 2.82 -14.79 16.87
N VAL A 41 3.26 -14.40 18.07
CA VAL A 41 3.83 -13.09 18.36
C VAL A 41 5.25 -13.30 18.86
N GLN A 42 6.22 -12.70 18.18
CA GLN A 42 7.61 -12.65 18.55
C GLN A 42 7.98 -11.23 18.98
N THR A 43 8.13 -11.03 20.29
CA THR A 43 8.54 -9.74 20.84
C THR A 43 10.01 -9.46 20.56
N LEU A 44 10.27 -8.32 19.91
CA LEU A 44 11.63 -7.86 19.60
C LEU A 44 12.08 -6.73 20.52
N THR A 45 11.17 -5.83 20.89
CA THR A 45 11.45 -4.71 21.80
C THR A 45 10.23 -4.42 22.68
N PRO A 46 10.34 -3.59 23.74
CA PRO A 46 9.19 -3.24 24.60
C PRO A 46 8.05 -2.48 23.90
N PHE A 47 8.22 -2.08 22.63
CA PHE A 47 7.22 -1.33 21.86
C PHE A 47 6.97 -1.91 20.45
N PHE A 48 7.59 -3.05 20.13
CA PHE A 48 7.52 -3.63 18.79
C PHE A 48 7.65 -5.15 18.82
N ASP A 49 6.69 -5.82 18.19
CA ASP A 49 6.65 -7.24 17.93
C ASP A 49 6.60 -7.53 16.43
N LEU A 50 7.09 -8.71 16.06
CA LEU A 50 6.65 -9.38 14.84
C LEU A 50 5.44 -10.26 15.16
N VAL A 51 4.45 -10.25 14.28
CA VAL A 51 3.26 -11.11 14.36
C VAL A 51 3.02 -11.78 13.02
N LEU A 52 2.29 -12.89 12.98
CA LEU A 52 1.70 -13.38 11.74
C LEU A 52 0.18 -13.27 11.81
N ALA A 53 -0.36 -12.17 11.28
CA ALA A 53 -1.80 -11.91 11.20
C ALA A 53 -2.30 -11.97 9.75
N PHE A 54 -3.45 -12.60 9.54
CA PHE A 54 -4.12 -12.65 8.24
C PHE A 54 -5.32 -11.71 8.22
N ASN A 55 -5.16 -10.57 7.56
CA ASN A 55 -6.16 -9.54 7.48
C ASN A 55 -7.09 -9.76 6.29
N ARG A 56 -8.30 -10.21 6.58
CA ARG A 56 -9.40 -10.38 5.60
C ARG A 56 -10.26 -9.13 5.41
N GLY A 57 -9.94 -8.03 6.11
CA GLY A 57 -10.78 -6.84 6.19
C GLY A 57 -11.78 -6.88 7.33
N ALA A 58 -11.41 -7.49 8.48
CA ALA A 58 -12.27 -7.63 9.64
C ALA A 58 -12.86 -6.30 10.15
N ALA A 59 -12.15 -5.19 9.92
CA ALA A 59 -12.63 -3.84 10.21
C ALA A 59 -13.96 -3.50 9.51
N PHE A 60 -14.32 -4.17 8.41
CA PHE A 60 -15.58 -3.98 7.69
C PHE A 60 -16.57 -5.12 7.92
N SER A 61 -16.29 -6.09 8.78
CA SER A 61 -17.18 -7.25 9.01
C SER A 61 -18.51 -6.88 9.66
N PHE A 62 -18.68 -5.66 10.15
CA PHE A 62 -19.95 -5.14 10.67
C PHE A 62 -20.96 -4.76 9.56
N LEU A 63 -20.55 -4.71 8.29
CA LEU A 63 -21.38 -4.23 7.17
C LEU A 63 -22.14 -5.34 6.43
N ALA A 64 -21.82 -6.62 6.64
CA ALA A 64 -22.62 -7.72 6.11
C ALA A 64 -22.36 -9.03 6.86
N ASP A 65 -23.43 -9.81 7.03
CA ASP A 65 -23.41 -11.14 7.66
C ASP A 65 -22.75 -12.22 6.78
N GLU A 66 -22.56 -11.94 5.48
CA GLU A 66 -22.00 -12.90 4.51
C GLU A 66 -20.47 -12.79 4.43
N PRO A 67 -19.72 -13.91 4.57
CA PRO A 67 -18.28 -13.93 4.36
C PRO A 67 -17.91 -13.71 2.88
N GLY A 68 -16.84 -12.94 2.61
CA GLY A 68 -16.16 -12.95 1.31
C GLY A 68 -16.40 -11.75 0.38
N TRP A 69 -17.45 -10.93 0.59
CA TRP A 69 -17.65 -9.71 -0.23
C TRP A 69 -16.48 -8.72 -0.08
N GLN A 70 -15.86 -8.67 1.10
CA GLN A 70 -14.70 -7.84 1.42
C GLN A 70 -13.54 -8.15 0.48
N HIS A 71 -13.29 -9.44 0.25
CA HIS A 71 -12.22 -9.88 -0.65
C HIS A 71 -12.47 -9.34 -2.06
N VAL A 72 -13.68 -9.53 -2.62
CA VAL A 72 -14.05 -9.03 -3.95
C VAL A 72 -13.93 -7.50 -4.01
N LEU A 73 -14.45 -6.80 -3.01
CA LEU A 73 -14.36 -5.35 -2.92
C LEU A 73 -12.91 -4.86 -2.95
N PHE A 74 -12.04 -5.41 -2.10
CA PHE A 74 -10.65 -4.95 -2.02
C PHE A 74 -9.84 -5.30 -3.26
N VAL A 75 -10.09 -6.45 -3.88
CA VAL A 75 -9.48 -6.79 -5.17
C VAL A 75 -9.91 -5.79 -6.24
N ALA A 76 -11.21 -5.49 -6.33
CA ALA A 76 -11.74 -4.53 -7.29
C ALA A 76 -11.19 -3.11 -7.07
N LEU A 77 -11.13 -2.66 -5.81
CA LEU A 77 -10.57 -1.36 -5.45
C LEU A 77 -9.08 -1.27 -5.77
N ALA A 78 -8.29 -2.30 -5.46
CA ALA A 78 -6.85 -2.30 -5.74
C ALA A 78 -6.57 -2.29 -7.25
N LEU A 79 -7.34 -3.05 -8.05
CA LEU A 79 -7.23 -3.04 -9.51
C LEU A 79 -7.62 -1.67 -10.08
N LEU A 80 -8.76 -1.12 -9.66
CA LEU A 80 -9.22 0.19 -10.11
C LEU A 80 -8.21 1.29 -9.75
N ALA A 81 -7.75 1.32 -8.50
CA ALA A 81 -6.74 2.27 -8.05
C ALA A 81 -5.45 2.14 -8.87
N SER A 82 -4.98 0.92 -9.13
CA SER A 82 -3.78 0.67 -9.93
C SER A 82 -3.91 1.23 -11.35
N VAL A 83 -5.04 1.00 -12.01
CA VAL A 83 -5.30 1.55 -13.37
C VAL A 83 -5.32 3.08 -13.36
N VAL A 84 -6.02 3.68 -12.39
CA VAL A 84 -6.10 5.14 -12.24
C VAL A 84 -4.71 5.73 -11.98
N ILE A 85 -3.93 5.11 -11.09
CA ILE A 85 -2.58 5.58 -10.76
C ILE A 85 -1.64 5.50 -11.96
N VAL A 86 -1.64 4.39 -12.70
CA VAL A 86 -0.84 4.25 -13.93
C VAL A 86 -1.19 5.35 -14.93
N TRP A 87 -2.49 5.63 -15.10
CA TRP A 87 -2.97 6.70 -15.97
C TRP A 87 -2.53 8.09 -15.49
N LEU A 88 -2.59 8.37 -14.18
CA LEU A 88 -2.13 9.64 -13.59
C LEU A 88 -0.62 9.84 -13.76
N ILE A 89 0.20 8.81 -13.51
CA ILE A 89 1.65 8.89 -13.71
C ILE A 89 1.98 9.21 -15.18
N ALA A 90 1.27 8.61 -16.13
CA ALA A 90 1.47 8.89 -17.55
C ALA A 90 1.08 10.33 -17.95
N ARG A 91 0.09 10.92 -17.27
CA ARG A 91 -0.39 12.30 -17.53
C ARG A 91 0.46 13.38 -16.86
N HIS A 92 1.02 13.10 -15.69
CA HIS A 92 1.66 14.09 -14.81
C HIS A 92 3.17 13.85 -14.61
N ALA A 93 3.86 13.22 -15.57
CA ALA A 93 5.23 12.74 -15.38
C ALA A 93 6.26 13.80 -14.92
N GLN A 94 6.00 15.08 -15.21
CA GLN A 94 6.83 16.23 -14.80
C GLN A 94 6.68 16.57 -13.31
N GLU A 95 5.57 16.19 -12.67
CA GLU A 95 5.27 16.43 -11.26
C GLU A 95 5.93 15.36 -10.41
N GLN A 96 7.23 15.54 -10.13
CA GLN A 96 8.07 14.46 -9.61
C GLN A 96 7.63 13.93 -8.24
N LEU A 97 7.24 14.83 -7.33
CA LEU A 97 6.82 14.47 -5.97
C LEU A 97 5.47 13.76 -5.99
N PHE A 98 4.52 14.28 -6.78
CA PHE A 98 3.23 13.64 -7.05
C PHE A 98 3.41 12.23 -7.61
N CYS A 99 4.17 12.06 -8.69
CA CYS A 99 4.41 10.75 -9.31
C CYS A 99 5.21 9.78 -8.41
N ALA A 100 6.11 10.28 -7.57
CA ALA A 100 6.79 9.44 -6.57
C ALA A 100 5.80 8.90 -5.53
N GLY A 101 4.90 9.76 -5.02
CA GLY A 101 3.83 9.35 -4.12
C GLY A 101 2.90 8.32 -4.74
N LEU A 102 2.50 8.54 -6.00
CA LEU A 102 1.72 7.58 -6.78
C LEU A 102 2.45 6.24 -6.99
N GLY A 103 3.75 6.25 -7.27
CA GLY A 103 4.56 5.03 -7.42
C GLY A 103 4.61 4.19 -6.15
N LEU A 104 4.73 4.83 -4.97
CA LEU A 104 4.68 4.14 -3.67
C LEU A 104 3.30 3.51 -3.43
N ILE A 105 2.22 4.27 -3.66
CA ILE A 105 0.85 3.78 -3.49
C ILE A 105 0.57 2.62 -4.44
N LEU A 106 1.01 2.72 -5.71
CA LEU A 106 0.85 1.65 -6.70
C LEU A 106 1.56 0.36 -6.24
N GLY A 107 2.79 0.49 -5.79
CA GLY A 107 3.56 -0.65 -5.29
C GLY A 107 2.89 -1.32 -4.09
N GLY A 108 2.45 -0.54 -3.10
CA GLY A 108 1.75 -1.09 -1.93
C GLY A 108 0.38 -1.68 -2.28
N ALA A 109 -0.39 -1.05 -3.16
CA ALA A 109 -1.68 -1.56 -3.61
C ALA A 109 -1.52 -2.91 -4.32
N ILE A 110 -0.49 -3.06 -5.17
CA ILE A 110 -0.19 -4.32 -5.86
C ILE A 110 0.32 -5.38 -4.88
N GLY A 111 1.21 -5.05 -3.94
CA GLY A 111 1.70 -6.01 -2.93
C GLY A 111 0.56 -6.62 -2.11
N ASN A 112 -0.35 -5.77 -1.63
CA ASN A 112 -1.55 -6.21 -0.91
C ASN A 112 -2.62 -6.89 -1.78
N LEU A 113 -2.64 -6.63 -3.09
CA LEU A 113 -3.48 -7.35 -4.04
C LEU A 113 -2.95 -8.77 -4.30
N ILE A 114 -1.63 -8.94 -4.39
CA ILE A 114 -1.01 -10.25 -4.60
C ILE A 114 -1.40 -11.21 -3.46
N ASP A 115 -1.25 -10.79 -2.21
CA ASP A 115 -1.66 -11.63 -1.06
C ASP A 115 -3.15 -12.00 -1.13
N ARG A 116 -4.02 -11.03 -1.44
CA ARG A 116 -5.45 -11.29 -1.55
C ARG A 116 -5.71 -12.37 -2.59
N LEU A 117 -5.09 -12.28 -3.77
CA LEU A 117 -5.28 -13.26 -4.84
C LEU A 117 -4.68 -14.64 -4.52
N GLN A 118 -3.57 -14.71 -3.79
CA GLN A 118 -2.88 -15.97 -3.49
C GLN A 118 -3.42 -16.69 -2.25
N ILE A 119 -3.72 -15.94 -1.19
CA ILE A 119 -4.00 -16.47 0.15
C ILE A 119 -5.40 -16.08 0.66
N GLY A 120 -6.11 -15.18 -0.04
CA GLY A 120 -7.44 -14.70 0.37
C GLY A 120 -7.44 -13.69 1.51
N ALA A 121 -6.26 -13.26 1.98
CA ALA A 121 -6.05 -12.30 3.06
C ALA A 121 -4.74 -11.54 2.83
N VAL A 122 -4.52 -10.42 3.52
CA VAL A 122 -3.23 -9.72 3.55
C VAL A 122 -2.41 -10.23 4.74
N VAL A 123 -1.10 -10.42 4.54
CA VAL A 123 -0.18 -10.78 5.61
C VAL A 123 0.30 -9.51 6.32
N ASP A 124 -0.11 -9.34 7.57
CA ASP A 124 0.31 -8.26 8.45
C ASP A 124 1.27 -8.78 9.51
N PHE A 125 2.34 -8.05 9.76
CA PHE A 125 3.43 -8.55 10.61
C PHE A 125 4.18 -7.52 11.45
N LEU A 126 4.00 -6.23 11.17
CA LEU A 126 4.56 -5.16 12.00
C LEU A 126 3.53 -4.79 13.07
N SER A 127 3.84 -5.04 14.33
CA SER A 127 2.97 -4.73 15.47
C SER A 127 3.67 -3.78 16.43
N PHE A 128 3.17 -2.54 16.53
CA PHE A 128 3.70 -1.54 17.46
C PHE A 128 2.74 -1.35 18.64
N HIS A 129 3.28 -1.20 19.83
CA HIS A 129 2.49 -1.04 21.05
C HIS A 129 3.15 -0.13 22.07
N ALA A 130 2.34 0.51 22.91
CA ALA A 130 2.81 1.34 24.03
C ALA A 130 1.76 1.42 25.14
N GLY A 131 2.18 1.24 26.40
CA GLY A 131 1.28 1.39 27.56
C GLY A 131 0.06 0.47 27.55
N GLY A 132 0.18 -0.74 26.99
CA GLY A 132 -0.92 -1.71 26.87
C GLY A 132 -1.82 -1.52 25.66
N TRP A 133 -1.59 -0.48 24.84
CA TRP A 133 -2.32 -0.24 23.60
C TRP A 133 -1.54 -0.73 22.39
N TYR A 134 -2.23 -1.40 21.46
CA TYR A 134 -1.66 -1.90 20.21
C TYR A 134 -2.18 -1.07 19.03
N TRP A 135 -1.26 -0.62 18.19
CA TRP A 135 -1.61 -0.15 16.86
C TRP A 135 -1.99 -1.35 15.99
N PRO A 136 -2.99 -1.24 15.10
CA PRO A 136 -3.34 -2.33 14.19
C PRO A 136 -2.11 -2.82 13.41
N ALA A 137 -1.89 -4.14 13.39
CA ALA A 137 -0.77 -4.70 12.65
C ALA A 137 -0.84 -4.30 11.17
N PHE A 138 0.32 -4.08 10.56
CA PHE A 138 0.45 -3.65 9.16
C PHE A 138 1.68 -4.28 8.51
N ASN A 139 1.93 -3.93 7.25
CA ASN A 139 3.06 -4.46 6.48
C ASN A 139 3.83 -3.37 5.71
N ALA A 140 4.81 -3.79 4.92
CA ALA A 140 5.63 -2.88 4.11
C ALA A 140 4.82 -2.20 3.00
N ALA A 141 3.86 -2.90 2.37
CA ALA A 141 2.93 -2.30 1.41
C ALA A 141 2.08 -1.18 2.04
N ASP A 142 1.56 -1.37 3.26
CA ASP A 142 0.81 -0.32 3.97
C ASP A 142 1.68 0.89 4.28
N SER A 143 2.93 0.64 4.71
CA SER A 143 3.91 1.71 4.94
C SER A 143 4.17 2.52 3.68
N ALA A 144 4.30 1.86 2.52
CA ALA A 144 4.47 2.52 1.23
C ALA A 144 3.23 3.35 0.84
N ILE A 145 2.02 2.82 1.05
CA ILE A 145 0.77 3.56 0.81
C ILE A 145 0.71 4.81 1.70
N THR A 146 1.00 4.68 3.00
CA THR A 146 1.00 5.80 3.94
C THR A 146 2.02 6.87 3.53
N LEU A 147 3.26 6.48 3.24
CA LEU A 147 4.30 7.41 2.79
C LEU A 147 3.92 8.08 1.48
N GLY A 148 3.39 7.32 0.51
CA GLY A 148 2.93 7.86 -0.76
C GLY A 148 1.80 8.88 -0.58
N ALA A 149 0.82 8.59 0.29
CA ALA A 149 -0.24 9.54 0.63
C ALA A 149 0.31 10.80 1.31
N THR A 150 1.30 10.66 2.21
CA THR A 150 2.01 11.81 2.79
C THR A 150 2.68 12.65 1.72
N LEU A 151 3.35 12.05 0.72
CA LEU A 151 3.96 12.80 -0.39
C LEU A 151 2.92 13.55 -1.23
N LEU A 152 1.75 12.96 -1.49
CA LEU A 152 0.67 13.65 -2.20
C LEU A 152 0.13 14.86 -1.42
N ILE A 153 -0.01 14.73 -0.10
CA ILE A 153 -0.41 15.83 0.78
C ILE A 153 0.65 16.95 0.75
N LEU A 154 1.93 16.59 0.87
CA LEU A 154 3.04 17.56 0.84
C LEU A 154 3.12 18.29 -0.51
N ASP A 155 2.92 17.57 -1.62
CA ASP A 155 2.86 18.18 -2.96
C ASP A 155 1.71 19.18 -3.07
N SER A 156 0.51 18.79 -2.60
CA SER A 156 -0.66 19.66 -2.60
C SER A 156 -0.44 20.93 -1.77
N LEU A 157 0.18 20.82 -0.60
CA LEU A 157 0.47 21.97 0.27
C LEU A 157 1.50 22.92 -0.37
N ARG A 158 2.49 22.39 -1.09
CA ARG A 158 3.50 23.19 -1.80
C ARG A 158 2.92 23.91 -3.01
N ASN A 159 1.98 23.28 -3.71
CA ASN A 159 1.41 23.79 -4.96
C ASN A 159 0.13 24.62 -4.75
N ARG A 160 -0.24 24.96 -3.51
CA ARG A 160 -1.34 25.90 -3.25
C ARG A 160 -1.01 27.27 -3.86
N PRO A 161 -1.85 27.83 -4.76
CA PRO A 161 -1.71 29.22 -5.13
C PRO A 161 -1.89 30.06 -3.87
N VAL A 162 -0.87 30.85 -3.53
CA VAL A 162 -1.04 31.90 -2.52
C VAL A 162 -2.04 32.88 -3.11
N ASN A 163 -3.28 32.84 -2.62
CA ASN A 163 -4.24 33.91 -2.86
C ASN A 163 -3.58 35.21 -2.38
N LYS A 164 -3.08 36.02 -3.32
CA LYS A 164 -2.90 37.44 -3.07
C LYS A 164 -4.30 38.03 -3.14
N GLY A 165 -4.70 38.66 -2.03
CA GLY A 165 -6.06 39.11 -1.71
C GLY A 165 -6.78 39.89 -2.79
#